data_AF-X1EMA3-F1
#
_entry.id   AF-X1EMA3-F1
#
_cell.length_a   1.000
_cell.length_b   1.000
_cell.length_c   1.000
_cell.angle_alpha   90.00
_cell.angle_beta   90.00
_cell.angle_gamma   90.00
#
_symmetry.space_group_name_H-M   'P 1'
#
loop_
_entity.id
_entity.type
_entity.pdbx_description
1 polymer ?
#
loop_
_entity_poly.entity_id
_entity_poly.type
_entity_poly.pdbx_seq_one_letter_code
_entity_poly.pdbx_strand_id
1 'polypeptide(L)' 'MLEAAYAMLACARLGAVHSIVFGGFSPDALAGRIEDCKSNFVITSDEGLRGGKPIPLKANT' A
#
# COMPACT_ATOMS: atom_id res chain seq x y z
N MET A 1 -9.91 -1.35 -7.84
CA MET A 1 -10.01 0.00 -7.26
C MET A 1 -9.20 0.96 -8.09
N LEU A 2 -9.79 2.11 -8.43
CA LEU A 2 -9.12 3.20 -9.16
C LEU A 2 -8.26 4.06 -8.22
N GLU A 3 -8.52 3.98 -6.92
CA GLU A 3 -7.89 4.72 -5.83
C GLU A 3 -6.37 4.52 -5.79
N ALA A 4 -5.89 3.30 -6.10
CA ALA A 4 -4.47 3.02 -6.23
C ALA A 4 -3.82 3.83 -7.36
N ALA A 5 -4.50 3.97 -8.51
CA ALA A 5 -4.02 4.80 -9.61
C ALA A 5 -4.05 6.29 -9.24
N TYR A 6 -5.08 6.74 -8.53
CA TYR A 6 -5.15 8.12 -8.03
C TYR A 6 -4.01 8.43 -7.04
N ALA A 7 -3.71 7.53 -6.11
CA ALA A 7 -2.60 7.68 -5.18
C ALA A 7 -1.24 7.76 -5.91
N MET A 8 -0.98 6.87 -6.87
CA MET A 8 0.24 6.89 -7.68
C MET A 8 0.38 8.21 -8.45
N LEU A 9 -0.67 8.65 -9.14
CA LEU A 9 -0.66 9.90 -9.91
C LEU A 9 -0.56 11.13 -9.00
N ALA A 10 -1.13 11.11 -7.80
CA ALA A 10 -1.00 12.20 -6.84
C ALA A 10 0.45 12.33 -6.33
N CYS A 11 1.10 11.23 -5.98
CA CYS A 11 2.52 11.22 -5.64
C CYS A 11 3.37 11.77 -6.79
N ALA A 12 3.14 11.27 -8.02
CA ALA A 12 3.86 11.74 -9.21
C ALA A 12 3.65 13.25 -9.46
N ARG A 13 2.42 13.75 -9.27
CA ARG A 13 2.09 15.18 -9.42
C ARG A 13 2.85 16.08 -8.43
N LEU A 14 3.12 15.58 -7.23
CA LEU A 14 3.86 16.30 -6.19
C LEU A 14 5.38 16.11 -6.29
N GLY A 15 5.86 15.30 -7.23
CA GLY A 15 7.27 14.91 -7.31
C GLY A 15 7.70 13.93 -6.22
N ALA A 16 6.75 13.29 -5.52
CA ALA A 16 7.03 12.29 -4.52
C ALA A 16 7.27 10.91 -5.17
N VAL A 17 8.26 10.18 -4.68
CA VAL A 17 8.52 8.79 -5.10
C VAL A 17 7.59 7.87 -4.32
N HIS A 18 6.69 7.16 -5.03
CA HIS A 18 5.81 6.17 -4.42
C HIS A 18 6.45 4.77 -4.40
N SER A 19 6.50 4.13 -3.24
CA SER A 19 6.92 2.72 -3.09
C SER A 19 5.69 1.82 -3.00
N ILE A 20 5.38 1.11 -4.08
CA ILE A 20 4.16 0.29 -4.17
C ILE A 20 4.44 -1.13 -3.67
N VAL A 21 3.68 -1.56 -2.67
CA VAL A 21 3.80 -2.89 -2.06
C VAL A 21 2.58 -3.74 -2.39
N PHE A 22 2.79 -5.02 -2.71
CA PHE A 22 1.71 -5.94 -2.99
C PHE A 22 0.90 -6.24 -1.70
N GLY A 23 -0.41 -6.03 -1.75
CA GLY A 23 -1.30 -6.19 -0.58
C GLY A 23 -1.46 -7.61 -0.02
N GLY A 24 -0.79 -8.61 -0.62
CA GLY A 24 -0.73 -9.98 -0.08
C GLY A 24 0.59 -10.30 0.63
N PHE A 25 1.45 -9.31 0.91
CA PHE A 25 2.67 -9.49 1.68
C PHE A 25 2.42 -9.57 3.18
N SER A 26 3.27 -10.34 3.86
CA SER A 26 3.27 -10.41 5.32
C SER A 26 3.59 -9.05 5.94
N PRO A 27 3.21 -8.82 7.21
CA PRO A 27 3.54 -7.61 7.94
C PRO A 27 5.04 -7.30 7.93
N ASP A 28 5.90 -8.31 8.13
CA ASP A 28 7.36 -8.13 8.12
C ASP A 28 7.89 -7.69 6.75
N ALA A 29 7.35 -8.28 5.67
CA ALA A 29 7.73 -7.92 4.30
C ALA A 29 7.26 -6.50 3.94
N LEU A 30 6.13 -6.05 4.50
CA LEU A 30 5.65 -4.68 4.37
C LEU A 30 6.53 -3.71 5.17
N ALA A 31 6.80 -4.03 6.44
CA ALA A 31 7.60 -3.21 7.35
C ALA A 31 9.00 -2.94 6.78
N GLY A 32 9.69 -3.99 6.30
CA GLY A 32 11.02 -3.84 5.71
C GLY A 32 11.05 -2.89 4.51
N ARG A 33 9.98 -2.83 3.70
CA ARG A 33 9.89 -1.90 2.56
C ARG A 33 9.62 -0.45 2.99
N ILE A 34 8.83 -0.26 4.04
CA ILE A 34 8.56 1.05 4.62
C ILE A 34 9.85 1.64 5.19
N GLU A 35 10.61 0.83 5.93
CA GLU A 35 11.88 1.23 6.55
C GLU A 35 12.97 1.52 5.50
N ASP A 36 13.14 0.62 4.53
CA ASP A 36 14.16 0.76 3.46
C ASP A 36 13.94 2.04 2.62
N CYS A 37 12.69 2.32 2.26
CA CYS A 37 12.33 3.53 1.51
C CYS A 37 12.21 4.79 2.39
N LYS A 38 12.38 4.68 3.72
CA LYS A 38 12.20 5.77 4.70
C LYS A 38 10.87 6.51 4.52
N SER A 39 9.79 5.75 4.31
CA SER A 39 8.47 6.32 4.01
C SER A 39 7.81 6.91 5.26
N ASN A 40 7.41 8.18 5.22
CA ASN A 40 6.69 8.85 6.32
C ASN A 40 5.17 8.66 6.26
N PHE A 41 4.64 8.20 5.13
CA PHE A 41 3.20 8.04 4.89
C PHE A 41 2.92 6.69 4.24
N VAL A 42 1.80 6.08 4.62
CA VAL A 42 1.27 4.86 4.01
C VAL A 42 -0.17 5.12 3.58
N ILE A 43 -0.46 4.82 2.31
CA ILE A 43 -1.82 4.85 1.76
C ILE A 43 -2.28 3.39 1.65
N THR A 44 -3.37 3.05 2.34
CA THR A 44 -3.94 1.69 2.34
C THR A 44 -5.47 1.76 2.41
N SER A 45 -6.12 0.61 2.23
CA SER A 45 -7.56 0.43 2.44
C SER A 45 -7.79 -0.38 3.72
N ASP A 46 -8.99 -0.34 4.29
CA ASP A 46 -9.33 -1.21 5.42
C ASP A 46 -9.25 -2.69 5.00
N GLU A 47 -9.82 -3.01 3.84
CA GLU A 47 -9.77 -4.34 3.22
C GLU A 47 -9.72 -4.27 1.68
N GLY A 48 -9.28 -5.37 1.06
CA GLY A 48 -9.40 -5.60 -0.39
C GLY A 48 -10.11 -6.92 -0.68
N LEU A 49 -10.89 -6.99 -1.76
CA LEU A 49 -11.54 -8.22 -2.20
C LEU A 49 -10.67 -8.98 -3.21
N ARG A 50 -10.28 -10.21 -2.88
CA ARG A 50 -9.52 -11.10 -3.77
C ARG A 50 -10.19 -12.47 -3.85
N GLY A 51 -10.63 -12.88 -5.04
CA GLY A 51 -11.33 -14.15 -5.23
C GLY A 51 -12.63 -14.25 -4.42
N GLY A 52 -13.33 -13.14 -4.23
CA GLY A 52 -14.55 -13.05 -3.41
C GLY A 52 -14.32 -13.07 -1.90
N LYS A 53 -13.06 -13.17 -1.44
CA LYS A 53 -12.71 -13.15 -0.02
C LYS A 53 -12.17 -11.77 0.39
N PRO A 54 -12.59 -11.23 1.54
CA PRO A 54 -11.98 -10.02 2.09
C PRO A 54 -10.57 -10.32 2.59
N ILE A 55 -9.64 -9.42 2.31
CA ILE A 55 -8.25 -9.43 2.76
C ILE A 55 -8.05 -8.20 3.64
N PRO A 56 -7.77 -8.34 4.95
CA PRO A 56 -7.64 -7.20 5.86
C PRO A 56 -6.30 -6.49 5.65
N LEU A 57 -6.28 -5.47 4.79
CA LEU A 57 -5.05 -4.75 4.42
C LEU A 57 -4.54 -3.84 5.54
N LYS A 58 -5.46 -3.25 6.32
CA LYS A 58 -5.10 -2.37 7.44
C LYS A 58 -4.81 -3.13 8.73
N ALA A 59 -5.58 -4.18 8.99
CA ALA A 59 -5.36 -5.09 10.11
C ALA A 59 -4.42 -6.24 9.72
N ASN A 60 -3.37 -5.93 8.95
CA ASN A 60 -2.35 -6.90 8.53
C ASN A 60 -1.45 -7.21 9.74
N THR A 61 -1.82 -8.25 10.49
CA THR A 61 -1.15 -8.75 11.71
C THR A 61 -0.35 -10.00 11.49
#